data_AF-H1FUA3-F1
#
_entry.id   AF-H1FUA3-F1
#
_cell.length_a   1.000
_cell.length_b   1.000
_cell.length_c   1.000
_cell.angle_alpha   90.00
_cell.angle_beta   90.00
_cell.angle_gamma   90.00
#
_symmetry.space_group_name_H-M   'P 1'
#
loop_
_entity.id
_entity.type
_entity.pdbx_description
1 polymer ?
#
loop_
_entity_poly.entity_id
_entity_poly.type
_entity_poly.pdbx_seq_one_letter_code
_entity_poly.pdbx_strand_id
1 'polypeptide(L)'
;MSKINYINITLLISLFFSFASANDSQFQNIFKARDVKGTLIISSLKNDKNYVYNQERATKRYLPASTFKIPNTLIALDEGAVKDENEIIKWDGKIRAYDAWNRDQNLKTALPKSCVWFYQELAQRVGNDKYLKHLQKIAYGNKKTGSDVSTFWLEGEIKISASEQIDFLKKLYKNELPYKKEHLDILKKIMLVKAESNYTIRAKTGLVAKHGWYVGYVETKVQVCFFALNIDIDKKSDIKSRKEIVMEALKIKNII
;
A
#
# COMPACT_ATOMS: atom_id res chain seq x y z
N MET A 1 -49.36 -25.54 52.44
CA MET A 1 -48.89 -25.53 51.04
C MET A 1 -48.45 -24.12 50.68
N SER A 2 -47.15 -23.83 50.69
CA SER A 2 -46.59 -22.55 50.23
C SER A 2 -45.66 -22.85 49.06
N LYS A 3 -45.95 -22.29 47.88
CA LYS A 3 -45.18 -22.48 46.65
C LYS A 3 -44.04 -21.45 46.62
N ILE A 4 -42.80 -21.93 46.59
CA ILE A 4 -41.61 -21.12 46.35
C ILE A 4 -41.46 -20.95 44.84
N ASN A 5 -41.53 -19.71 44.36
CA ASN A 5 -41.22 -19.36 42.97
C ASN A 5 -39.71 -19.21 42.82
N TYR A 6 -39.09 -20.05 41.99
CA TYR A 6 -37.70 -19.89 41.57
C TYR A 6 -37.64 -18.98 40.34
N ILE A 7 -37.00 -17.84 40.49
CA ILE A 7 -36.66 -16.92 39.39
C ILE A 7 -35.39 -17.46 38.73
N ASN A 8 -35.51 -17.97 37.50
CA ASN A 8 -34.36 -18.30 36.67
C ASN A 8 -33.77 -17.02 36.08
N ILE A 9 -32.64 -16.57 36.62
CA ILE A 9 -31.82 -15.51 36.04
C ILE A 9 -30.83 -16.15 35.06
N THR A 10 -31.13 -16.06 33.76
CA THR A 10 -30.21 -16.45 32.70
C THR A 10 -29.13 -15.38 32.56
N LEU A 11 -27.92 -15.67 33.03
CA LEU A 11 -26.76 -14.77 32.89
C LEU A 11 -26.22 -14.86 31.45
N LEU A 12 -26.50 -13.85 30.64
CA LEU A 12 -25.93 -13.72 29.28
C LEU A 12 -24.46 -13.29 29.40
N ILE A 13 -23.52 -14.23 29.25
CA ILE A 13 -22.09 -13.91 29.20
C ILE A 13 -21.78 -13.36 27.80
N SER A 14 -21.80 -12.04 27.67
CA SER A 14 -21.26 -11.35 26.50
C SER A 14 -19.72 -11.47 26.52
N LEU A 15 -19.18 -12.35 25.67
CA LEU A 15 -17.74 -12.40 25.38
C LEU A 15 -17.30 -11.09 24.71
N PHE A 16 -16.78 -10.17 25.52
CA PHE A 16 -15.93 -9.09 25.00
C PHE A 16 -14.60 -9.71 24.60
N PHE A 17 -14.40 -9.95 23.31
CA PHE A 17 -13.07 -10.11 22.76
C PHE A 17 -12.34 -8.78 22.92
N SER A 18 -11.59 -8.65 24.01
CA SER A 18 -10.54 -7.64 24.12
C SER A 18 -9.53 -7.92 23.02
N PHE A 19 -9.66 -7.24 21.88
CA PHE A 19 -8.56 -7.12 20.92
C PHE A 19 -7.46 -6.35 21.65
N ALA A 20 -6.59 -7.07 22.35
CA ALA A 20 -5.33 -6.51 22.80
C ALA A 20 -4.67 -5.91 21.57
N SER A 21 -4.50 -4.58 21.57
CA SER A 21 -3.78 -3.87 20.53
C SER A 21 -2.40 -4.51 20.39
N ALA A 22 -2.20 -5.30 19.34
CA ALA A 22 -0.94 -5.97 19.06
C ALA A 22 0.09 -4.89 18.66
N ASN A 23 0.69 -4.25 19.66
CA ASN A 23 1.81 -3.33 19.48
C ASN A 23 3.10 -4.11 19.69
N ASP A 24 3.84 -4.31 18.62
CA ASP A 24 5.14 -4.91 18.62
C ASP A 24 6.14 -3.98 19.31
N SER A 25 6.65 -4.38 20.47
CA SER A 25 7.54 -3.57 21.30
C SER A 25 8.86 -3.24 20.61
N GLN A 26 9.35 -4.14 19.75
CA GLN A 26 10.56 -3.87 18.97
C GLN A 26 10.30 -2.78 17.94
N PHE A 27 9.16 -2.81 17.25
CA PHE A 27 8.79 -1.72 16.33
C PHE A 27 8.58 -0.40 17.07
N GLN A 28 7.98 -0.43 18.25
CA GLN A 28 7.83 0.78 19.07
C GLN A 28 9.19 1.47 19.33
N ASN A 29 10.25 0.71 19.57
CA ASN A 29 11.59 1.27 19.76
C ASN A 29 12.15 1.91 18.48
N ILE A 30 11.92 1.28 17.31
CA ILE A 30 12.34 1.82 16.00
C ILE A 30 11.68 3.19 15.73
N PHE A 31 10.38 3.32 16.04
CA PHE A 31 9.62 4.56 15.87
C PHE A 31 10.04 5.63 16.88
N LYS A 32 10.22 5.27 18.17
CA LYS A 32 10.71 6.18 19.21
C LYS A 32 12.10 6.74 18.89
N ALA A 33 13.03 5.88 18.47
CA ALA A 33 14.41 6.28 18.13
C ALA A 33 14.49 7.30 16.99
N ARG A 34 13.46 7.35 16.13
CA ARG A 34 13.38 8.28 15.00
C ARG A 34 12.50 9.49 15.25
N ASP A 35 11.78 9.51 16.38
CA ASP A 35 10.80 10.54 16.72
C ASP A 35 9.78 10.77 15.59
N VAL A 36 9.15 9.69 15.12
CA VAL A 36 8.11 9.75 14.09
C VAL A 36 6.82 9.05 14.54
N LYS A 37 5.68 9.63 14.16
CA LYS A 37 4.36 9.05 14.41
C LYS A 37 3.91 8.26 13.20
N GLY A 38 3.42 7.04 13.41
CA GLY A 38 3.04 6.18 12.30
C GLY A 38 2.51 4.82 12.69
N THR A 39 2.42 3.95 11.69
CA THR A 39 2.08 2.53 11.81
C THR A 39 2.97 1.73 10.87
N LEU A 40 3.22 0.48 11.25
CA LEU A 40 3.84 -0.53 10.41
C LEU A 40 3.10 -1.84 10.61
N ILE A 41 2.69 -2.48 9.52
CA ILE A 41 2.30 -3.89 9.50
C ILE A 41 3.37 -4.65 8.73
N ILE A 42 3.83 -5.78 9.28
CA ILE A 42 4.53 -6.84 8.55
C ILE A 42 3.73 -8.12 8.70
N SER A 43 3.30 -8.71 7.58
CA SER A 43 2.43 -9.88 7.54
C SER A 43 3.05 -11.01 6.74
N SER A 44 3.19 -12.18 7.33
CA SER A 44 3.67 -13.39 6.65
C SER A 44 2.58 -14.00 5.75
N LEU A 45 2.99 -14.58 4.63
CA LEU A 45 2.11 -15.37 3.78
C LEU A 45 1.80 -16.77 4.35
N LYS A 46 2.75 -17.38 5.08
CA LYS A 46 2.75 -18.84 5.37
C LYS A 46 2.03 -19.23 6.67
N ASN A 47 2.10 -18.40 7.70
CA ASN A 47 1.75 -18.79 9.07
C ASN A 47 0.88 -17.76 9.80
N ASP A 48 0.22 -16.88 9.05
CA ASP A 48 -0.62 -15.77 9.56
C ASP A 48 0.04 -14.88 10.62
N LYS A 49 1.39 -14.95 10.73
CA LYS A 49 2.15 -14.14 11.69
C LYS A 49 2.13 -12.69 11.24
N ASN A 50 1.54 -11.84 12.07
CA ASN A 50 1.43 -10.41 11.87
C ASN A 50 2.18 -9.67 12.98
N TYR A 51 3.09 -8.79 12.59
CA TYR A 51 3.73 -7.83 13.48
C TYR A 51 3.13 -6.46 13.17
N VAL A 52 2.57 -5.81 14.19
CA VAL A 52 1.91 -4.50 14.00
C VAL A 52 2.45 -3.50 15.00
N TYR A 53 2.65 -2.27 14.56
CA TYR A 53 2.84 -1.11 15.42
C TYR A 53 1.72 -0.12 15.16
N ASN A 54 1.07 0.36 16.22
CA ASN A 54 -0.07 1.26 16.20
C ASN A 54 -1.26 0.69 15.41
N GLN A 55 -1.89 -0.34 15.99
CA GLN A 55 -3.03 -1.04 15.39
C GLN A 55 -4.21 -0.11 15.05
N GLU A 56 -4.47 0.91 15.88
CA GLU A 56 -5.52 1.89 15.62
C GLU A 56 -5.23 2.68 14.32
N ARG A 57 -3.99 3.15 14.14
CA ARG A 57 -3.60 3.83 12.90
C ARG A 57 -3.51 2.89 11.71
N ALA A 58 -3.20 1.61 11.94
CA ALA A 58 -3.14 0.58 10.90
C ALA A 58 -4.46 0.42 10.14
N THR A 59 -5.60 0.60 10.83
CA THR A 59 -6.95 0.50 10.27
C THR A 59 -7.51 1.83 9.77
N LYS A 60 -6.87 2.96 10.09
CA LYS A 60 -7.28 4.29 9.61
C LYS A 60 -6.89 4.51 8.16
N ARG A 61 -7.82 5.02 7.34
CA ARG A 61 -7.62 5.26 5.91
C ARG A 61 -7.02 6.65 5.64
N TYR A 62 -6.03 6.72 4.76
CA TYR A 62 -5.38 7.96 4.30
C TYR A 62 -5.28 8.00 2.77
N LEU A 63 -4.90 9.14 2.20
CA LEU A 63 -4.59 9.22 0.77
C LEU A 63 -3.43 8.26 0.45
N PRO A 64 -3.55 7.42 -0.59
CA PRO A 64 -2.50 6.49 -0.99
C PRO A 64 -1.28 7.21 -1.61
N ALA A 65 -1.47 8.43 -2.11
CA ALA A 65 -0.46 9.16 -2.87
C ALA A 65 0.11 8.26 -3.99
N SER A 66 1.43 8.30 -4.21
CA SER A 66 2.07 7.50 -5.25
C SER A 66 2.09 5.98 -5.02
N THR A 67 1.58 5.45 -3.89
CA THR A 67 1.34 4.00 -3.79
C THR A 67 0.22 3.55 -4.72
N PHE A 68 -0.71 4.45 -5.06
CA PHE A 68 -1.78 4.20 -6.03
C PHE A 68 -1.28 3.87 -7.44
N LYS A 69 -0.01 4.16 -7.75
CA LYS A 69 0.61 3.74 -9.01
C LYS A 69 0.60 2.21 -9.19
N ILE A 70 0.50 1.44 -8.11
CA ILE A 70 0.37 -0.03 -8.15
C ILE A 70 -0.96 -0.42 -8.82
N PRO A 71 -2.16 -0.12 -8.26
CA PRO A 71 -3.41 -0.42 -8.94
C PRO A 71 -3.60 0.36 -10.24
N ASN A 72 -3.10 1.61 -10.33
CA ASN A 72 -3.21 2.39 -11.57
C ASN A 72 -2.54 1.68 -12.76
N THR A 73 -1.36 1.09 -12.56
CA THR A 73 -0.69 0.29 -13.61
C THR A 73 -1.57 -0.86 -14.12
N LEU A 74 -2.19 -1.63 -13.21
CA LEU A 74 -3.05 -2.75 -13.60
C LEU A 74 -4.29 -2.28 -14.35
N ILE A 75 -4.92 -1.21 -13.87
CA ILE A 75 -6.11 -0.62 -14.50
C ILE A 75 -5.77 -0.09 -15.90
N ALA A 76 -4.65 0.64 -16.03
CA ALA A 76 -4.22 1.20 -17.31
C ALA A 76 -3.91 0.12 -18.36
N LEU A 77 -3.29 -0.99 -17.94
CA LEU A 77 -3.06 -2.15 -18.83
C LEU A 77 -4.37 -2.85 -19.22
N ASP A 78 -5.28 -3.06 -18.25
CA ASP A 78 -6.56 -3.75 -18.50
C ASP A 78 -7.48 -2.97 -19.44
N GLU A 79 -7.50 -1.65 -19.31
CA GLU A 79 -8.30 -0.73 -20.11
C GLU A 79 -7.62 -0.31 -21.42
N GLY A 80 -6.41 -0.81 -21.70
CA GLY A 80 -5.66 -0.48 -22.91
C GLY A 80 -5.20 0.99 -22.98
N ALA A 81 -5.12 1.69 -21.84
CA ALA A 81 -4.57 3.04 -21.76
C ALA A 81 -3.05 3.07 -22.02
N VAL A 82 -2.40 1.92 -21.86
CA VAL A 82 -1.02 1.65 -22.27
C VAL A 82 -0.95 0.19 -22.70
N LYS A 83 -0.24 -0.07 -23.80
CA LYS A 83 -0.12 -1.41 -24.40
C LYS A 83 0.64 -2.39 -23.51
N ASP A 84 1.82 -1.97 -23.04
CA ASP A 84 2.74 -2.80 -22.25
C ASP A 84 3.73 -1.90 -21.48
N GLU A 85 4.72 -2.48 -20.79
CA GLU A 85 5.65 -1.68 -20.00
C GLU A 85 6.67 -0.84 -20.79
N ASN A 86 6.68 -0.99 -22.12
CA ASN A 86 7.62 -0.38 -23.04
C ASN A 86 7.01 0.76 -23.87
N GLU A 87 5.68 0.84 -24.00
CA GLU A 87 5.02 1.95 -24.70
C GLU A 87 5.50 3.29 -24.14
N ILE A 88 6.01 4.14 -25.04
CA ILE A 88 6.52 5.45 -24.72
C ILE A 88 5.38 6.47 -24.81
N ILE A 89 5.13 7.15 -23.70
CA ILE A 89 4.34 8.38 -23.68
C ILE A 89 5.32 9.56 -23.77
N LYS A 90 5.13 10.38 -24.81
CA LYS A 90 5.97 11.53 -25.10
C LYS A 90 5.84 12.60 -24.01
N TRP A 91 6.98 13.15 -23.62
CA TRP A 91 7.01 14.29 -22.73
C TRP A 91 6.50 15.55 -23.43
N ASP A 92 5.71 16.34 -22.70
CA ASP A 92 5.08 17.57 -23.19
C ASP A 92 6.03 18.78 -23.28
N GLY A 93 7.34 18.59 -23.07
CA GLY A 93 8.33 19.66 -23.04
C GLY A 93 8.29 20.57 -21.81
N LYS A 94 7.34 20.36 -20.87
CA LYS A 94 7.24 21.20 -19.67
C LYS A 94 8.25 20.76 -18.61
N ILE A 95 9.16 21.65 -18.25
CA ILE A 95 10.14 21.42 -17.19
C ILE A 95 9.45 21.38 -15.84
N ARG A 96 9.63 20.28 -15.11
CA ARG A 96 9.11 20.01 -13.77
C ARG A 96 10.26 19.93 -12.77
N ALA A 97 9.94 20.10 -11.49
CA ALA A 97 10.93 20.19 -10.40
C ALA A 97 11.82 18.94 -10.25
N TYR A 98 11.33 17.77 -10.64
CA TYR A 98 12.12 16.53 -10.63
C TYR A 98 12.68 16.27 -12.02
N ASP A 99 13.99 16.47 -12.20
CA ASP A 99 14.68 16.30 -13.50
C ASP A 99 14.38 14.94 -14.17
N ALA A 100 14.29 13.88 -13.36
CA ALA A 100 13.98 12.55 -13.83
C ALA A 100 12.62 12.42 -14.56
N TRP A 101 11.72 13.40 -14.39
CA TRP A 101 10.41 13.48 -15.04
C TRP A 101 10.44 14.21 -16.39
N ASN A 102 11.48 14.99 -16.69
CA ASN A 102 11.56 15.87 -17.87
C ASN A 102 12.10 15.13 -19.09
N ARG A 103 11.42 14.03 -19.45
CA ARG A 103 11.77 13.15 -20.58
C ARG A 103 10.64 12.18 -20.85
N ASP A 104 10.61 11.62 -22.04
CA ASP A 104 9.75 10.50 -22.42
C ASP A 104 9.78 9.38 -21.37
N GLN A 105 8.62 8.76 -21.13
CA GLN A 105 8.49 7.71 -20.12
C GLN A 105 7.73 6.51 -20.65
N ASN A 106 8.00 5.36 -20.06
CA ASN A 106 7.15 4.18 -20.08
C ASN A 106 6.92 3.71 -18.63
N LEU A 107 6.17 2.63 -18.42
CA LEU A 107 5.91 2.13 -17.06
C LEU A 107 7.21 1.79 -16.30
N LYS A 108 8.21 1.21 -16.99
CA LYS A 108 9.51 0.84 -16.39
C LYS A 108 10.27 2.05 -15.85
N THR A 109 10.18 3.20 -16.51
CA THR A 109 10.87 4.42 -16.05
C THR A 109 10.01 5.25 -15.11
N ALA A 110 8.70 5.30 -15.34
CA ALA A 110 7.77 6.14 -14.59
C ALA A 110 7.50 5.62 -13.17
N LEU A 111 7.30 4.31 -12.98
CA LEU A 111 6.98 3.76 -11.66
C LEU A 111 8.12 4.00 -10.64
N PRO A 112 9.40 3.64 -10.93
CA PRO A 112 10.49 3.81 -9.97
C PRO A 112 10.78 5.27 -9.64
N LYS A 113 10.69 6.15 -10.64
CA LYS A 113 10.87 7.61 -10.50
C LYS A 113 9.65 8.33 -9.94
N SER A 114 8.56 7.58 -9.70
CA SER A 114 7.29 8.10 -9.22
C SER A 114 6.76 9.25 -10.09
N CYS A 115 6.98 9.19 -11.41
CA CYS A 115 6.63 10.23 -12.36
C CYS A 115 5.12 10.52 -12.30
N VAL A 116 4.72 11.68 -11.79
CA VAL A 116 3.30 11.98 -11.57
C VAL A 116 2.58 12.17 -12.89
N TRP A 117 3.10 13.02 -13.78
CA TRP A 117 2.43 13.37 -15.03
C TRP A 117 2.13 12.15 -15.91
N PHE A 118 3.02 11.16 -15.94
CA PHE A 118 2.80 9.93 -16.70
C PHE A 118 1.55 9.17 -16.21
N TYR A 119 1.37 9.09 -14.89
CA TYR A 119 0.20 8.43 -14.31
C TYR A 119 -1.08 9.29 -14.37
N GLN A 120 -0.94 10.62 -14.51
CA GLN A 120 -2.06 11.52 -14.79
C GLN A 120 -2.58 11.29 -16.21
N GLU A 121 -1.67 11.18 -17.19
CA GLU A 121 -2.00 10.83 -18.57
C GLU A 121 -2.71 9.47 -18.65
N LEU A 122 -2.16 8.43 -18.01
CA LEU A 122 -2.83 7.13 -17.94
C LEU A 122 -4.22 7.24 -17.32
N ALA A 123 -4.38 8.03 -16.26
CA ALA A 123 -5.66 8.19 -15.61
C ALA A 123 -6.70 8.91 -16.47
N GLN A 124 -6.28 9.89 -17.27
CA GLN A 124 -7.14 10.56 -18.24
C GLN A 124 -7.58 9.60 -19.35
N ARG A 125 -6.66 8.78 -19.89
CA ARG A 125 -7.00 7.74 -20.89
C ARG A 125 -7.98 6.71 -20.35
N VAL A 126 -7.86 6.31 -19.08
CA VAL A 126 -8.79 5.37 -18.43
C VAL A 126 -10.16 6.01 -18.22
N GLY A 127 -10.23 7.25 -17.70
CA GLY A 127 -11.48 7.92 -17.39
C GLY A 127 -12.13 7.46 -16.08
N ASN A 128 -12.94 8.34 -15.50
CA ASN A 128 -13.40 8.20 -14.10
C ASN A 128 -14.32 6.99 -13.87
N ASP A 129 -15.26 6.75 -14.78
CA ASP A 129 -16.25 5.67 -14.63
C ASP A 129 -15.60 4.28 -14.60
N LYS A 130 -14.57 4.08 -15.41
CA LYS A 130 -13.77 2.85 -15.43
C LYS A 130 -12.99 2.69 -14.13
N TYR A 131 -12.36 3.75 -13.62
CA TYR A 131 -11.72 3.71 -12.30
C TYR A 131 -12.69 3.29 -11.19
N LEU A 132 -13.88 3.88 -11.13
CA LEU A 132 -14.87 3.52 -10.10
C LEU A 132 -15.23 2.03 -10.17
N LYS A 133 -15.46 1.49 -11.38
CA LYS A 133 -15.71 0.05 -11.60
C LYS A 133 -14.53 -0.80 -11.13
N HIS A 134 -13.30 -0.46 -11.51
CA HIS A 134 -12.12 -1.21 -11.08
C HIS A 134 -11.90 -1.17 -9.57
N LEU A 135 -12.02 0.00 -8.96
CA LEU A 135 -11.82 0.17 -7.52
C LEU A 135 -12.83 -0.68 -6.74
N GLN A 136 -14.09 -0.72 -7.19
CA GLN A 136 -15.11 -1.63 -6.64
C GLN A 136 -14.72 -3.09 -6.84
N LYS A 137 -14.37 -3.48 -8.08
CA LYS A 137 -13.98 -4.85 -8.46
C LYS A 137 -12.85 -5.42 -7.62
N ILE A 138 -11.85 -4.60 -7.28
CA ILE A 138 -10.68 -5.01 -6.48
C ILE A 138 -10.81 -4.63 -5.00
N ALA A 139 -11.95 -4.04 -4.60
CA ALA A 139 -12.26 -3.55 -3.27
C ALA A 139 -11.19 -2.59 -2.67
N TYR A 140 -10.60 -1.70 -3.49
CA TYR A 140 -9.49 -0.86 -3.04
C TYR A 140 -9.93 0.31 -2.14
N GLY A 141 -9.53 0.29 -0.87
CA GLY A 141 -9.77 1.38 0.07
C GLY A 141 -11.25 1.74 0.23
N ASN A 142 -11.61 3.01 0.13
CA ASN A 142 -13.00 3.46 0.13
C ASN A 142 -13.66 3.48 -1.26
N LYS A 143 -12.95 3.07 -2.34
CA LYS A 143 -13.48 2.94 -3.70
C LYS A 143 -14.01 4.24 -4.32
N LYS A 144 -13.43 5.38 -3.94
CA LYS A 144 -13.80 6.70 -4.45
C LYS A 144 -12.69 7.30 -5.31
N THR A 145 -13.03 8.22 -6.19
CA THR A 145 -12.05 9.07 -6.91
C THR A 145 -12.30 10.53 -6.51
N GLY A 146 -13.43 11.09 -6.93
CA GLY A 146 -13.77 12.50 -6.80
C GLY A 146 -14.10 13.07 -8.19
N SER A 147 -14.01 14.39 -8.33
CA SER A 147 -14.30 15.09 -9.58
C SER A 147 -13.16 15.06 -10.60
N ASP A 148 -11.90 15.02 -10.16
CA ASP A 148 -10.73 14.99 -11.04
C ASP A 148 -10.06 13.60 -11.05
N VAL A 149 -10.19 12.91 -12.18
CA VAL A 149 -9.61 11.57 -12.40
C VAL A 149 -8.08 11.59 -12.41
N SER A 150 -7.46 12.72 -12.71
CA SER A 150 -6.01 12.83 -12.84
C SER A 150 -5.31 13.12 -11.50
N THR A 151 -6.02 13.53 -10.46
CA THR A 151 -5.41 13.90 -9.16
C THR A 151 -5.98 13.17 -7.96
N PHE A 152 -7.01 12.32 -8.12
CA PHE A 152 -7.75 11.81 -6.97
C PHE A 152 -6.92 11.09 -5.91
N TRP A 153 -5.82 10.43 -6.28
CA TRP A 153 -4.93 9.76 -5.32
C TRP A 153 -3.98 10.70 -4.57
N LEU A 154 -3.85 11.94 -5.02
CA LEU A 154 -3.05 13.00 -4.41
C LEU A 154 -3.93 13.88 -3.52
N GLU A 155 -5.10 14.29 -4.00
CA GLU A 155 -5.91 15.31 -3.31
C GLU A 155 -7.43 15.03 -3.32
N GLY A 156 -7.85 13.94 -3.94
CA GLY A 156 -9.27 13.57 -4.00
C GLY A 156 -9.76 12.72 -2.83
N GLU A 157 -10.79 11.93 -3.11
CA GLU A 157 -11.56 11.22 -2.10
C GLU A 157 -11.04 9.81 -1.79
N ILE A 158 -10.18 9.22 -2.62
CA ILE A 158 -9.67 7.86 -2.36
C ILE A 158 -8.91 7.85 -1.03
N LYS A 159 -9.26 6.91 -0.17
CA LYS A 159 -8.52 6.64 1.06
C LYS A 159 -8.35 5.13 1.24
N ILE A 160 -7.19 4.70 1.74
CA ILE A 160 -6.89 3.29 2.04
C ILE A 160 -6.07 3.20 3.34
N SER A 161 -6.29 2.16 4.13
CA SER A 161 -5.55 1.89 5.37
C SER A 161 -4.32 1.01 5.14
N ALA A 162 -3.45 0.88 6.14
CA ALA A 162 -2.29 0.00 6.05
C ALA A 162 -2.72 -1.47 5.97
N SER A 163 -3.76 -1.87 6.73
CA SER A 163 -4.32 -3.23 6.65
C SER A 163 -4.87 -3.54 5.26
N GLU A 164 -5.60 -2.59 4.66
CA GLU A 164 -6.13 -2.76 3.30
C GLU A 164 -5.03 -2.84 2.23
N GLN A 165 -3.92 -2.11 2.42
CA GLN A 165 -2.74 -2.25 1.56
C GLN A 165 -2.15 -3.67 1.65
N ILE A 166 -2.04 -4.24 2.86
CA ILE A 166 -1.56 -5.63 3.04
C ILE A 166 -2.48 -6.61 2.31
N ASP A 167 -3.80 -6.49 2.47
CA ASP A 167 -4.76 -7.38 1.84
C ASP A 167 -4.71 -7.29 0.31
N PHE A 168 -4.61 -6.07 -0.23
CA PHE A 168 -4.43 -5.86 -1.66
C PHE A 168 -3.11 -6.47 -2.17
N LEU A 169 -2.00 -6.29 -1.45
CA LEU A 169 -0.70 -6.83 -1.84
C LEU A 169 -0.66 -8.36 -1.77
N LYS A 170 -1.35 -8.99 -0.81
CA LYS A 170 -1.51 -10.44 -0.74
C LYS A 170 -2.24 -10.98 -1.97
N LYS A 171 -3.36 -10.35 -2.36
CA LYS A 171 -4.11 -10.71 -3.58
C LYS A 171 -3.27 -10.52 -4.84
N LEU A 172 -2.54 -9.40 -4.93
CA LEU A 172 -1.59 -9.15 -6.02
C LEU A 172 -0.54 -10.26 -6.12
N TYR A 173 0.06 -10.64 -4.98
CA TYR A 173 1.10 -11.65 -4.94
C TYR A 173 0.58 -13.02 -5.42
N LYS A 174 -0.57 -13.43 -4.91
CA LYS A 174 -1.22 -14.71 -5.24
C LYS A 174 -1.87 -14.76 -6.63
N ASN A 175 -1.81 -13.66 -7.40
CA ASN A 175 -2.55 -13.50 -8.67
C ASN A 175 -4.07 -13.67 -8.52
N GLU A 176 -4.63 -13.26 -7.38
CA GLU A 176 -6.06 -13.32 -7.09
C GLU A 176 -6.81 -12.04 -7.50
N LEU A 177 -6.08 -11.02 -7.97
CA LEU A 177 -6.72 -9.85 -8.56
C LEU A 177 -7.27 -10.19 -9.95
N PRO A 178 -8.43 -9.65 -10.34
CA PRO A 178 -9.14 -10.04 -11.56
C PRO A 178 -8.61 -9.29 -12.79
N TYR A 179 -7.31 -9.48 -13.06
CA TYR A 179 -6.56 -8.96 -14.20
C TYR A 179 -5.85 -10.09 -14.92
N LYS A 180 -5.46 -9.88 -16.18
CA LYS A 180 -4.64 -10.85 -16.92
C LYS A 180 -3.32 -11.11 -16.17
N LYS A 181 -2.88 -12.38 -16.19
CA LYS A 181 -1.60 -12.79 -15.59
C LYS A 181 -0.43 -11.94 -16.10
N GLU A 182 -0.42 -11.64 -17.39
CA GLU A 182 0.57 -10.76 -18.02
C GLU A 182 0.66 -9.38 -17.36
N HIS A 183 -0.48 -8.74 -17.06
CA HIS A 183 -0.50 -7.42 -16.41
C HIS A 183 0.05 -7.49 -14.98
N LEU A 184 -0.27 -8.57 -14.26
CA LEU A 184 0.24 -8.82 -12.91
C LEU A 184 1.76 -9.05 -12.93
N ASP A 185 2.27 -9.81 -13.90
CA ASP A 185 3.70 -10.08 -14.06
C ASP A 185 4.47 -8.80 -14.42
N ILE A 186 3.93 -7.98 -15.34
CA ILE A 186 4.47 -6.65 -15.68
C ILE A 186 4.60 -5.80 -14.42
N LEU A 187 3.52 -5.66 -13.65
CA LEU A 187 3.52 -4.86 -12.42
C LEU A 187 4.57 -5.37 -11.43
N LYS A 188 4.61 -6.68 -11.16
CA LYS A 188 5.57 -7.29 -10.22
C LYS A 188 7.01 -7.06 -10.67
N LYS A 189 7.29 -7.09 -11.97
CA LYS A 189 8.62 -6.82 -12.54
C LYS A 189 9.02 -5.36 -12.31
N ILE A 190 8.17 -4.40 -12.63
CA ILE A 190 8.51 -2.97 -12.51
C ILE A 190 8.52 -2.46 -11.06
N MET A 191 7.87 -3.18 -10.13
CA MET A 191 7.91 -2.89 -8.70
C MET A 191 9.25 -3.26 -8.03
N LEU A 192 10.17 -3.93 -8.73
CA LEU A 192 11.46 -4.32 -8.18
C LEU A 192 12.24 -3.10 -7.67
N VAL A 193 12.58 -3.11 -6.38
CA VAL A 193 13.41 -2.08 -5.74
C VAL A 193 14.82 -2.61 -5.50
N LYS A 194 14.94 -3.86 -5.09
CA LYS A 194 16.22 -4.46 -4.70
C LYS A 194 16.16 -5.97 -4.84
N ALA A 195 17.20 -6.57 -5.42
CA ALA A 195 17.43 -8.01 -5.43
C ALA A 195 18.83 -8.30 -4.88
N GLU A 196 18.89 -9.11 -3.83
CA GLU A 196 20.12 -9.61 -3.21
C GLU A 196 20.12 -11.14 -3.30
N SER A 197 21.22 -11.78 -2.94
CA SER A 197 21.33 -13.26 -2.98
C SER A 197 20.33 -13.99 -2.07
N ASN A 198 19.86 -13.33 -1.00
CA ASN A 198 18.98 -13.92 0.02
C ASN A 198 17.55 -13.35 0.05
N TYR A 199 17.30 -12.17 -0.53
CA TYR A 199 15.95 -11.58 -0.60
C TYR A 199 15.74 -10.67 -1.81
N THR A 200 14.47 -10.51 -2.21
CA THR A 200 14.03 -9.54 -3.21
C THR A 200 12.92 -8.67 -2.64
N ILE A 201 13.02 -7.35 -2.81
CA ILE A 201 12.01 -6.37 -2.38
C ILE A 201 11.31 -5.77 -3.59
N ARG A 202 9.98 -5.83 -3.58
CA ARG A 202 9.10 -5.13 -4.52
C ARG A 202 8.20 -4.17 -3.76
N ALA A 203 8.30 -2.89 -4.06
CA ALA A 203 7.66 -1.89 -3.22
C ALA A 203 7.44 -0.55 -3.92
N LYS A 204 6.59 0.27 -3.33
CA LYS A 204 6.33 1.64 -3.78
C LYS A 204 6.26 2.60 -2.61
N THR A 205 6.91 3.76 -2.79
CA THR A 205 6.77 4.91 -1.89
C THR A 205 5.59 5.78 -2.28
N GLY A 206 4.96 6.41 -1.29
CA GLY A 206 3.98 7.48 -1.48
C GLY A 206 4.29 8.66 -0.57
N LEU A 207 4.05 9.88 -1.03
CA LEU A 207 4.15 11.08 -0.21
C LEU A 207 3.10 12.07 -0.70
N VAL A 208 2.29 12.58 0.22
CA VAL A 208 1.40 13.71 -0.04
C VAL A 208 1.23 14.54 1.23
N ALA A 209 1.35 15.86 1.10
CA ALA A 209 1.44 16.77 2.24
C ALA A 209 2.43 16.21 3.30
N LYS A 210 1.98 16.08 4.54
CA LYS A 210 2.74 15.50 5.66
C LYS A 210 2.53 14.00 5.85
N HIS A 211 2.07 13.25 4.86
CA HIS A 211 1.78 11.82 5.00
C HIS A 211 2.60 10.98 4.03
N GLY A 212 3.42 10.08 4.59
CA GLY A 212 4.38 9.29 3.84
C GLY A 212 4.15 7.80 3.95
N TRP A 213 4.11 7.10 2.81
CA TRP A 213 3.95 5.66 2.68
C TRP A 213 5.19 4.94 2.20
N TYR A 214 5.35 3.68 2.62
CA TYR A 214 6.14 2.67 1.95
C TYR A 214 5.44 1.30 2.07
N VAL A 215 5.02 0.74 0.93
CA VAL A 215 4.22 -0.49 0.86
C VAL A 215 4.83 -1.46 -0.13
N GLY A 216 4.74 -2.75 0.15
CA GLY A 216 5.33 -3.77 -0.73
C GLY A 216 5.43 -5.14 -0.08
N TYR A 217 6.28 -5.98 -0.65
CA TYR A 217 6.60 -7.28 -0.09
C TYR A 217 8.07 -7.64 -0.31
N VAL A 218 8.55 -8.51 0.56
CA VAL A 218 9.86 -9.12 0.50
C VAL A 218 9.70 -10.62 0.30
N GLU A 219 10.45 -11.16 -0.65
CA GLU A 219 10.55 -12.60 -0.92
C GLU A 219 11.92 -13.08 -0.47
N THR A 220 11.96 -14.18 0.27
CA THR A 220 13.19 -14.91 0.59
C THR A 220 13.07 -16.35 0.11
N LYS A 221 14.11 -17.16 0.32
CA LYS A 221 14.08 -18.59 -0.01
C LYS A 221 13.01 -19.38 0.78
N VAL A 222 12.56 -18.86 1.92
CA VAL A 222 11.70 -19.63 2.87
C VAL A 222 10.33 -19.02 3.09
N GLN A 223 10.15 -17.73 2.82
CA GLN A 223 8.89 -17.04 3.09
C GLN A 223 8.70 -15.79 2.23
N VAL A 224 7.45 -15.32 2.21
CA VAL A 224 7.06 -14.04 1.63
C VAL A 224 6.42 -13.23 2.74
N CYS A 225 6.87 -12.00 2.95
CA CYS A 225 6.30 -11.08 3.93
C CYS A 225 5.87 -9.78 3.25
N PHE A 226 4.67 -9.32 3.57
CA PHE A 226 4.09 -8.07 3.11
C PHE A 226 4.34 -6.99 4.14
N PHE A 227 4.51 -5.75 3.70
CA PHE A 227 4.61 -4.63 4.60
C PHE A 227 3.81 -3.41 4.12
N ALA A 228 3.27 -2.68 5.08
CA ALA A 228 2.62 -1.40 4.85
C ALA A 228 2.97 -0.46 6.00
N LEU A 229 3.75 0.57 5.67
CA LEU A 229 4.12 1.64 6.58
C LEU A 229 3.47 2.93 6.12
N ASN A 230 2.88 3.67 7.07
CA ASN A 230 2.71 5.11 6.92
C ASN A 230 3.18 5.87 8.16
N ILE A 231 3.74 7.06 7.91
CA ILE A 231 4.22 7.98 8.95
C ILE A 231 3.79 9.40 8.63
N ASP A 232 3.76 10.23 9.66
CA ASP A 232 3.74 11.67 9.51
C ASP A 232 5.14 12.17 9.10
N ILE A 233 5.19 13.19 8.24
CA ILE A 233 6.40 13.78 7.69
C ILE A 233 6.42 15.24 8.13
N ASP A 234 7.19 15.53 9.18
CA ASP A 234 7.32 16.87 9.74
C ASP A 234 8.62 17.55 9.30
N LYS A 235 9.66 16.75 9.03
CA LYS A 235 10.97 17.22 8.55
C LYS A 235 11.43 16.41 7.34
N LYS A 236 12.31 17.02 6.53
CA LYS A 236 12.86 16.38 5.31
C LYS A 236 13.53 15.03 5.59
N SER A 237 14.12 14.84 6.77
CA SER A 237 14.73 13.58 7.18
C SER A 237 13.71 12.46 7.43
N ASP A 238 12.43 12.74 7.66
CA ASP A 238 11.42 11.68 7.85
C ASP A 238 11.12 10.95 6.52
N ILE A 239 11.36 11.62 5.40
CA ILE A 239 11.16 11.06 4.06
C ILE A 239 11.98 9.78 3.87
N LYS A 240 13.21 9.72 4.41
CA LYS A 240 14.06 8.52 4.38
C LYS A 240 13.66 7.49 5.44
N SER A 241 13.16 7.93 6.60
CA SER A 241 12.72 7.07 7.71
C SER A 241 11.72 6.00 7.25
N ARG A 242 10.85 6.30 6.27
CA ARG A 242 9.91 5.32 5.72
C ARG A 242 10.56 4.01 5.27
N LYS A 243 11.68 4.09 4.55
CA LYS A 243 12.41 2.90 4.08
C LYS A 243 13.24 2.31 5.21
N GLU A 244 13.94 3.15 5.97
CA GLU A 244 14.82 2.72 7.06
C GLU A 244 14.07 1.92 8.13
N ILE A 245 12.87 2.36 8.54
CA ILE A 245 12.02 1.67 9.51
C ILE A 245 11.65 0.27 9.02
N VAL A 246 11.19 0.15 7.77
CA VAL A 246 10.82 -1.17 7.21
C VAL A 246 12.04 -2.08 7.16
N MET A 247 13.18 -1.58 6.67
CA MET A 247 14.40 -2.40 6.56
C MET A 247 14.92 -2.85 7.93
N GLU A 248 14.90 -1.98 8.94
CA GLU A 248 15.30 -2.34 10.31
C GLU A 248 14.32 -3.35 10.93
N ALA A 249 13.02 -3.14 10.76
CA ALA A 249 11.99 -4.05 11.24
C ALA A 249 12.12 -5.45 10.62
N LEU A 250 12.37 -5.54 9.31
CA LEU A 250 12.60 -6.82 8.63
C LEU A 250 13.82 -7.56 9.20
N LYS A 251 14.93 -6.86 9.49
CA LYS A 251 16.13 -7.44 10.10
C LYS A 251 15.87 -7.93 11.53
N ILE A 252 15.24 -7.11 12.36
CA ILE A 252 14.97 -7.45 13.78
C ILE A 252 14.02 -8.66 13.89
N LYS A 253 13.14 -8.86 12.90
CA LYS A 253 12.28 -10.05 12.81
C LYS A 253 12.93 -11.24 12.12
N ASN A 254 14.22 -11.18 11.81
CA ASN A 254 14.99 -12.20 11.08
C ASN A 254 14.30 -12.62 9.78
N ILE A 255 13.67 -11.66 9.09
CA ILE A 255 13.06 -11.90 7.78
C ILE A 255 14.13 -11.76 6.69
N ILE A 256 15.05 -10.79 6.84
CA ILE A 256 16.19 -10.56 5.95
C ILE A 256 17.50 -10.49 6.71
#